data_AF-A0A1B6CVX9-F1
#
_entry.id   AF-A0A1B6CVX9-F1
#
_cell.length_a   1.000
_cell.length_b   1.000
_cell.length_c   1.000
_cell.angle_alpha   90.00
_cell.angle_beta   90.00
_cell.angle_gamma   90.00
#
_symmetry.space_group_name_H-M   'P 1'
#
loop_
_entity.id
_entity.type
_entity.pdbx_description
1 polymer ?
#
loop_
_entity_poly.entity_id
_entity_poly.type
_entity_poly.pdbx_seq_one_letter_code
_entity_poly.pdbx_strand_id
1 'polypeptide(L)'
;MAVAAVFEEKETAENERIRKAVNEREAKENERRAKTKAYHDKLIKEIQDERKAYILREKERERQEKEMLKWSMMQRFKSTEINNRFNEKIKEEKQERMKNNRAIWDKQVEEKATFIAEEKIMDVEAVQKAAECWNLEDQQFLEYAEKELEESQNKGRPLLPMQRYIQEYKKQVGLDFPRKQHHMWQSKVPIDSK
;
A
#
# COMPACT_ATOMS: atom_id res chain seq x y z
N MET A 1 -60.49 29.54 117.07
CA MET A 1 -60.74 29.91 115.65
C MET A 1 -59.56 30.63 114.98
N ALA A 2 -58.53 31.11 115.69
CA ALA A 2 -57.38 31.79 115.06
C ALA A 2 -56.35 30.85 114.38
N VAL A 3 -56.31 29.57 114.75
CA VAL A 3 -55.34 28.60 114.20
C VAL A 3 -55.74 28.09 112.81
N ALA A 4 -57.05 28.06 112.49
CA ALA A 4 -57.57 27.64 111.19
C ALA A 4 -57.30 28.68 110.09
N ALA A 5 -57.48 29.97 110.38
CA ALA A 5 -57.23 31.06 109.41
C ALA A 5 -55.74 31.19 109.03
N VAL A 6 -54.83 30.97 109.98
CA VAL A 6 -53.37 30.99 109.72
C VAL A 6 -52.93 29.76 108.91
N PHE A 7 -53.67 28.66 108.98
CA PHE A 7 -53.40 27.46 108.18
C PHE A 7 -53.89 27.64 106.73
N GLU A 8 -55.09 28.21 106.55
CA GLU A 8 -55.65 28.51 105.22
C GLU A 8 -54.82 29.57 104.46
N GLU A 9 -54.35 30.64 105.12
CA GLU A 9 -53.46 31.62 104.47
C GLU A 9 -52.11 31.00 104.05
N LYS A 10 -51.53 30.12 104.85
CA LYS A 10 -50.30 29.40 104.47
C LYS A 10 -50.52 28.46 103.30
N GLU A 11 -51.66 27.78 103.26
CA GLU A 11 -52.03 26.86 102.17
C GLU A 11 -52.29 27.62 100.86
N THR A 12 -52.91 28.81 100.91
CA THR A 12 -53.06 29.67 99.71
C THR A 12 -51.72 30.18 99.19
N ALA A 13 -50.82 30.64 100.07
CA ALA A 13 -49.48 31.10 99.69
C ALA A 13 -48.60 29.96 99.14
N GLU A 14 -48.75 28.75 99.66
CA GLU A 14 -48.09 27.55 99.14
C GLU A 14 -48.64 27.15 97.76
N ASN A 15 -49.95 27.18 97.59
CA ASN A 15 -50.60 26.93 96.30
C ASN A 15 -50.20 27.96 95.22
N GLU A 16 -50.03 29.23 95.58
CA GLU A 16 -49.51 30.24 94.66
C GLU A 16 -48.05 29.99 94.25
N ARG A 17 -47.21 29.55 95.18
CA ARG A 17 -45.81 29.16 94.88
C ARG A 17 -45.76 27.94 93.97
N ILE A 18 -46.60 26.95 94.21
CA ILE A 18 -46.73 25.76 93.36
C ILE A 18 -47.19 26.17 91.96
N ARG A 19 -48.21 27.03 91.84
CA ARG A 19 -48.69 27.55 90.53
C ARG A 19 -47.60 28.31 89.77
N LYS A 20 -46.83 29.17 90.45
CA LYS A 20 -45.69 29.88 89.82
C LYS A 20 -44.61 28.90 89.35
N ALA A 21 -44.26 27.90 90.16
CA ALA A 21 -43.28 26.89 89.78
C ALA A 21 -43.74 26.01 88.60
N VAL A 22 -45.04 25.68 88.54
CA VAL A 22 -45.65 24.98 87.40
C VAL A 22 -45.60 25.84 86.14
N ASN A 23 -46.02 27.10 86.22
CA ASN A 23 -45.99 28.03 85.09
C ASN A 23 -44.56 28.27 84.56
N GLU A 24 -43.56 28.41 85.45
CA GLU A 24 -42.16 28.54 85.05
C GLU A 24 -41.61 27.27 84.39
N ARG A 25 -42.02 26.09 84.86
CA ARG A 25 -41.65 24.81 84.25
C ARG A 25 -42.28 24.65 82.87
N GLU A 26 -43.56 24.98 82.74
CA GLU A 26 -44.28 24.98 81.47
C GLU A 26 -43.70 25.99 80.47
N ALA A 27 -43.33 27.19 80.92
CA ALA A 27 -42.64 28.17 80.09
C ALA A 27 -41.29 27.65 79.57
N LYS A 28 -40.47 27.06 80.45
CA LYS A 28 -39.19 26.43 80.06
C LYS A 28 -39.38 25.26 79.10
N GLU A 29 -40.42 24.45 79.29
CA GLU A 29 -40.72 23.34 78.39
C GLU A 29 -41.21 23.83 77.02
N ASN A 30 -42.07 24.84 76.99
CA ASN A 30 -42.54 25.46 75.75
C ASN A 30 -41.41 26.14 74.97
N GLU A 31 -40.47 26.81 75.64
CA GLU A 31 -39.27 27.34 74.99
C GLU A 31 -38.38 26.24 74.40
N ARG A 32 -38.19 25.13 75.11
CA ARG A 32 -37.44 23.97 74.60
C ARG A 32 -38.13 23.35 73.38
N ARG A 33 -39.45 23.21 73.42
CA ARG A 33 -40.27 22.74 72.28
C ARG A 33 -40.18 23.71 71.09
N ALA A 34 -40.16 25.01 71.32
CA ALA A 34 -40.01 26.01 70.25
C ALA A 34 -38.61 25.97 69.62
N LYS A 35 -37.55 25.86 70.43
CA LYS A 35 -36.16 25.75 69.96
C LYS A 35 -35.92 24.49 69.14
N THR A 36 -36.45 23.35 69.59
CA THR A 36 -36.34 22.06 68.87
C THR A 36 -37.09 22.10 67.55
N LYS A 37 -38.31 22.66 67.51
CA LYS A 37 -39.05 22.89 66.25
C LYS A 37 -38.30 23.79 65.29
N ALA A 38 -37.81 24.95 65.75
CA ALA A 38 -37.06 25.87 64.91
C ALA A 38 -35.75 25.27 64.37
N TYR A 39 -35.06 24.44 65.16
CA TYR A 39 -33.89 23.71 64.70
C TYR A 39 -34.24 22.66 63.63
N HIS A 40 -35.32 21.90 63.84
CA HIS A 40 -35.80 20.92 62.88
C HIS A 40 -36.22 21.57 61.55
N ASP A 41 -36.91 22.71 61.60
CA ASP A 41 -37.32 23.45 60.40
C ASP A 41 -36.11 24.01 59.63
N LYS A 42 -35.05 24.43 60.33
CA LYS A 42 -33.78 24.83 59.70
C LYS A 42 -33.11 23.65 59.01
N LEU A 43 -33.02 22.50 59.69
CA LEU A 43 -32.44 21.28 59.13
C LEU A 43 -33.18 20.82 57.87
N ILE A 44 -34.52 20.85 57.89
CA ILE A 44 -35.31 20.50 56.70
C ILE A 44 -34.99 21.45 55.53
N LYS A 45 -34.89 22.76 55.79
CA LYS A 45 -34.55 23.73 54.73
C LYS A 45 -33.15 23.50 54.18
N GLU A 46 -32.17 23.26 55.04
CA GLU A 46 -30.79 22.94 54.64
C GLU A 46 -30.75 21.68 53.76
N ILE A 47 -31.41 20.60 54.18
CA ILE A 47 -31.51 19.36 53.38
C ILE A 47 -32.20 19.61 52.03
N GLN A 48 -33.27 20.42 52.00
CA GLN A 48 -33.97 20.74 50.75
C GLN A 48 -33.10 21.55 49.80
N ASP A 49 -32.34 22.53 50.31
CA ASP A 49 -31.48 23.37 49.50
C ASP A 49 -30.23 22.63 49.01
N GLU A 50 -29.65 21.76 49.85
CA GLU A 50 -28.59 20.83 49.43
C GLU A 50 -29.07 19.89 48.34
N ARG A 51 -30.28 19.33 48.47
CA ARG A 51 -30.87 18.46 47.44
C ARG A 51 -31.09 19.20 46.13
N LYS A 52 -31.57 20.45 46.15
CA LYS A 52 -31.71 21.28 44.94
C LYS A 52 -30.35 21.55 44.30
N ALA A 53 -29.35 21.90 45.11
CA ALA A 53 -27.98 22.15 44.64
C ALA A 53 -27.37 20.89 44.01
N TYR A 54 -27.56 19.73 44.62
CA TYR A 54 -27.12 18.45 44.08
C TYR A 54 -27.75 18.15 42.71
N ILE A 55 -29.09 18.30 42.59
CA ILE A 55 -29.79 18.09 41.32
C ILE A 55 -29.28 19.05 40.23
N LEU A 56 -28.99 20.31 40.58
CA LEU A 56 -28.45 21.28 39.63
C LEU A 56 -27.05 20.87 39.15
N ARG A 57 -26.17 20.44 40.07
CA ARG A 57 -24.82 19.96 39.74
C ARG A 57 -24.84 18.71 38.87
N GLU A 58 -25.72 17.74 39.16
CA GLU A 58 -25.88 16.54 38.32
C GLU A 58 -26.34 16.92 36.91
N LYS A 59 -27.33 17.80 36.78
CA LYS A 59 -27.79 18.27 35.45
C LYS A 59 -26.69 18.98 34.67
N GLU A 60 -25.87 19.77 35.35
CA GLU A 60 -24.75 20.46 34.71
C GLU A 60 -23.64 19.49 34.29
N ARG A 61 -23.33 18.50 35.14
CA ARG A 61 -22.40 17.42 34.80
C ARG A 61 -22.87 16.62 33.59
N GLU A 62 -24.13 16.20 33.56
CA GLU A 62 -24.70 15.49 32.41
C GLU A 62 -24.65 16.33 31.12
N ARG A 63 -24.85 17.65 31.23
CA ARG A 63 -24.73 18.55 30.08
C ARG A 63 -23.29 18.59 29.57
N GLN A 64 -22.33 18.76 30.47
CA GLN A 64 -20.91 18.77 30.13
C GLN A 64 -20.47 17.44 29.51
N GLU A 65 -20.90 16.30 30.06
CA GLU A 65 -20.62 14.98 29.50
C GLU A 65 -21.18 14.82 28.08
N LYS A 66 -22.40 15.28 27.83
CA LYS A 66 -23.00 15.28 26.48
C LYS A 66 -22.23 16.16 25.50
N GLU A 67 -21.79 17.34 25.94
CA GLU A 67 -20.98 18.25 25.12
C GLU A 67 -19.60 17.64 24.80
N MET A 68 -18.95 17.04 25.79
CA MET A 68 -17.67 16.35 25.60
C MET A 68 -17.80 15.16 24.65
N LEU A 69 -18.89 14.39 24.76
CA LEU A 69 -19.17 13.29 23.83
C LEU A 69 -19.38 13.80 22.40
N LYS A 70 -20.17 14.86 22.23
CA LYS A 70 -20.40 15.50 20.93
C LYS A 70 -19.08 16.00 20.32
N TRP A 71 -18.25 16.63 21.14
CA TRP A 71 -16.94 17.12 20.71
C TRP A 71 -16.01 15.96 20.30
N SER A 72 -15.93 14.90 21.11
CA SER A 72 -15.16 13.70 20.81
C SER A 72 -15.59 13.06 19.49
N MET A 73 -16.89 12.94 19.27
CA MET A 73 -17.45 12.39 18.05
C MET A 73 -17.09 13.25 16.82
N MET A 74 -17.19 14.58 16.94
CA MET A 74 -16.79 15.50 15.88
C MET A 74 -15.29 15.38 15.53
N GLN A 75 -14.43 15.25 16.55
CA GLN A 75 -13.00 15.04 16.32
C GLN A 75 -12.74 13.73 15.60
N ARG A 76 -13.41 12.64 16.00
CA ARG A 76 -13.28 11.34 15.31
C ARG A 76 -13.69 11.43 13.84
N PHE A 77 -14.84 12.05 13.55
CA PHE A 77 -15.28 12.23 12.15
C PHE A 77 -14.28 13.04 11.34
N LYS A 78 -13.76 14.14 11.90
CA LYS A 78 -12.74 14.94 11.23
C LYS A 78 -11.45 14.16 10.98
N SER A 79 -10.99 13.37 11.96
CA SER A 79 -9.83 12.48 11.78
C SER A 79 -10.06 11.43 10.70
N THR A 80 -11.25 10.82 10.66
CA THR A 80 -11.61 9.86 9.61
C THR A 80 -11.62 10.52 8.23
N GLU A 81 -12.16 11.72 8.11
CA GLU A 81 -12.17 12.47 6.84
C GLU A 81 -10.74 12.78 6.37
N ILE A 82 -9.87 13.23 7.27
CA ILE A 82 -8.45 13.50 6.95
C ILE A 82 -7.76 12.21 6.49
N ASN A 83 -7.95 11.10 7.21
CA ASN A 83 -7.35 9.82 6.85
C ASN A 83 -7.86 9.31 5.49
N ASN A 84 -9.15 9.47 5.19
CA ASN A 84 -9.71 9.07 3.90
C ASN A 84 -9.08 9.88 2.76
N ARG A 85 -9.00 11.22 2.90
CA ARG A 85 -8.35 12.08 1.91
C ARG A 85 -6.88 11.73 1.72
N PHE A 86 -6.17 11.37 2.79
CA PHE A 86 -4.78 10.94 2.70
C PHE A 86 -4.63 9.60 1.96
N ASN A 87 -5.49 8.63 2.28
CA ASN A 87 -5.50 7.32 1.63
C ASN A 87 -5.85 7.42 0.14
N GLU A 88 -6.81 8.30 -0.21
CA GLU A 88 -7.17 8.58 -1.60
C GLU A 88 -5.97 9.15 -2.38
N LYS A 89 -5.26 10.14 -1.83
CA LYS A 89 -4.04 10.68 -2.43
C LYS A 89 -2.96 9.62 -2.64
N ILE A 90 -2.70 8.78 -1.64
CA ILE A 90 -1.72 7.68 -1.78
C ILE A 90 -2.15 6.72 -2.91
N LYS A 91 -3.44 6.42 -3.00
CA LYS A 91 -3.97 5.54 -4.04
C LYS A 91 -3.81 6.15 -5.42
N GLU A 92 -4.09 7.44 -5.58
CA GLU A 92 -3.88 8.19 -6.83
C GLU A 92 -2.40 8.22 -7.22
N GLU A 93 -1.50 8.56 -6.30
CA GLU A 93 -0.06 8.54 -6.55
C GLU A 93 0.44 7.15 -6.96
N LYS A 94 -0.06 6.09 -6.31
CA LYS A 94 0.29 4.71 -6.66
C LYS A 94 -0.19 4.36 -8.08
N GLN A 95 -1.40 4.80 -8.45
CA GLN A 95 -1.93 4.58 -9.80
C GLN A 95 -1.11 5.32 -10.85
N GLU A 96 -0.75 6.59 -10.60
CA GLU A 96 0.10 7.36 -11.50
C GLU A 96 1.49 6.74 -11.67
N ARG A 97 2.13 6.32 -10.57
CA ARG A 97 3.41 5.58 -10.65
C ARG A 97 3.29 4.30 -11.47
N MET A 98 2.21 3.54 -11.29
CA MET A 98 1.98 2.32 -12.06
C MET A 98 1.83 2.59 -13.56
N LYS A 99 1.08 3.64 -13.94
CA LYS A 99 0.95 4.06 -15.35
C LYS A 99 2.31 4.46 -15.93
N ASN A 100 3.07 5.27 -15.19
CA ASN A 100 4.40 5.71 -15.64
C ASN A 100 5.36 4.54 -15.80
N ASN A 101 5.40 3.61 -14.84
CA ASN A 101 6.23 2.42 -14.93
C ASN A 101 5.84 1.54 -16.12
N ARG A 102 4.55 1.38 -16.38
CA ARG A 102 4.07 0.63 -17.55
C ARG A 102 4.54 1.27 -18.86
N ALA A 103 4.39 2.59 -19.00
CA ALA A 103 4.86 3.31 -20.18
C ALA A 103 6.38 3.19 -20.39
N ILE A 104 7.16 3.16 -19.29
CA ILE A 104 8.61 2.92 -19.36
C ILE A 104 8.90 1.49 -19.83
N TRP A 105 8.22 0.49 -19.30
CA TRP A 105 8.42 -0.90 -19.71
C TRP A 105 8.02 -1.15 -21.16
N ASP A 106 6.92 -0.57 -21.62
CA ASP A 106 6.48 -0.68 -23.00
C ASP A 106 7.57 -0.12 -23.95
N LYS A 107 8.15 1.05 -23.63
CA LYS A 107 9.29 1.60 -24.37
C LYS A 107 10.52 0.70 -24.36
N GLN A 108 10.86 0.14 -23.19
CA GLN A 108 12.01 -0.79 -23.09
C GLN A 108 11.81 -2.07 -23.90
N VAL A 109 10.58 -2.55 -24.02
CA VAL A 109 10.26 -3.70 -24.86
C VAL A 109 10.43 -3.35 -26.33
N GLU A 110 9.96 -2.18 -26.77
CA GLU A 110 10.15 -1.68 -28.13
C GLU A 110 11.65 -1.53 -28.47
N GLU A 111 12.42 -0.86 -27.61
CA GLU A 111 13.87 -0.68 -27.77
C GLU A 111 14.63 -2.01 -27.84
N LYS A 112 14.24 -3.00 -27.03
CA LYS A 112 14.83 -4.34 -27.10
C LYS A 112 14.45 -5.06 -28.39
N ALA A 113 13.22 -4.92 -28.85
CA ALA A 113 12.77 -5.53 -30.09
C ALA A 113 13.54 -4.96 -31.30
N THR A 114 13.79 -3.65 -31.33
CA THR A 114 14.62 -3.02 -32.38
C THR A 114 16.06 -3.50 -32.31
N PHE A 115 16.66 -3.55 -31.11
CA PHE A 115 18.02 -4.05 -30.93
C PHE A 115 18.19 -5.50 -31.43
N ILE A 116 17.25 -6.39 -31.07
CA ILE A 116 17.28 -7.79 -31.51
C ILE A 116 17.10 -7.89 -33.04
N ALA A 117 16.30 -7.02 -33.65
CA ALA A 117 16.13 -6.99 -35.10
C ALA A 117 17.43 -6.54 -35.80
N GLU A 118 18.09 -5.52 -35.28
CA GLU A 118 19.38 -5.04 -35.77
C GLU A 118 20.49 -6.10 -35.63
N GLU A 119 20.56 -6.77 -34.48
CA GLU A 119 21.52 -7.86 -34.25
C GLU A 119 21.36 -8.98 -35.28
N LYS A 120 20.12 -9.40 -35.56
CA LYS A 120 19.85 -10.42 -36.60
C LYS A 120 20.27 -9.97 -38.00
N ILE A 121 20.09 -8.70 -38.33
CA ILE A 121 20.53 -8.17 -39.64
C ILE A 121 22.06 -8.21 -39.71
N MET A 122 22.75 -7.76 -38.65
CA MET A 122 24.21 -7.79 -38.57
C MET A 122 24.76 -9.22 -38.68
N ASP A 123 24.12 -10.20 -38.02
CA ASP A 123 24.53 -11.61 -38.11
C ASP A 123 24.39 -12.14 -39.53
N VAL A 124 23.27 -11.86 -40.21
CA VAL A 124 23.05 -12.27 -41.60
C VAL A 124 24.10 -11.64 -42.53
N GLU A 125 24.36 -10.34 -42.37
CA GLU A 125 25.40 -9.64 -43.14
C GLU A 125 26.80 -10.20 -42.88
N ALA A 126 27.11 -10.56 -41.63
CA ALA A 126 28.40 -11.15 -41.28
C ALA A 126 28.58 -12.52 -41.94
N VAL A 127 27.54 -13.36 -41.93
CA VAL A 127 27.56 -14.67 -42.62
C VAL A 127 27.70 -14.50 -44.13
N GLN A 128 26.98 -13.54 -44.73
CA GLN A 128 27.10 -13.24 -46.16
C GLN A 128 28.52 -12.79 -46.52
N LYS A 129 29.09 -11.85 -45.77
CA LYS A 129 30.47 -11.39 -45.98
C LYS A 129 31.49 -12.52 -45.82
N ALA A 130 31.30 -13.40 -44.84
CA ALA A 130 32.17 -14.57 -44.66
C ALA A 130 32.09 -15.51 -45.89
N ALA A 131 30.88 -15.77 -46.40
CA ALA A 131 30.69 -16.57 -47.60
C ALA A 131 31.31 -15.90 -48.84
N GLU A 132 31.20 -14.58 -49.00
CA GLU A 132 31.86 -13.82 -50.07
C GLU A 132 33.38 -13.91 -49.98
N CYS A 133 33.97 -13.78 -48.78
CA CYS A 133 35.40 -13.94 -48.57
C CYS A 133 35.89 -15.35 -48.95
N TRP A 134 35.17 -16.40 -48.54
CA TRP A 134 35.51 -17.77 -48.92
C TRP A 134 35.45 -17.98 -50.43
N ASN A 135 34.40 -17.48 -51.09
CA ASN A 135 34.30 -17.54 -52.55
C ASN A 135 35.46 -16.79 -53.25
N LEU A 136 35.92 -15.68 -52.66
CA LEU A 136 37.03 -14.89 -53.21
C LEU A 136 38.38 -15.60 -53.02
N GLU A 137 38.62 -16.24 -51.88
CA GLU A 137 39.79 -17.09 -51.65
C GLU A 137 39.83 -18.27 -52.64
N ASP A 138 38.69 -18.92 -52.86
CA ASP A 138 38.55 -20.00 -53.85
C ASP A 138 38.83 -19.51 -55.27
N GLN A 139 38.33 -18.33 -55.65
CA GLN A 139 38.61 -17.71 -56.94
C GLN A 139 40.11 -17.40 -57.10
N GLN A 140 40.73 -16.80 -56.08
CA GLN A 140 42.16 -16.49 -56.11
C GLN A 140 43.03 -17.74 -56.25
N PHE A 141 42.68 -18.81 -55.52
CA PHE A 141 43.36 -20.09 -55.64
C PHE A 141 43.26 -20.64 -57.07
N LEU A 142 42.07 -20.63 -57.66
CA LEU A 142 41.85 -21.13 -59.02
C LEU A 142 42.58 -20.28 -60.07
N GLU A 143 42.53 -18.95 -59.97
CA GLU A 143 43.27 -18.05 -60.87
C GLU A 143 44.78 -18.26 -60.78
N TYR A 144 45.30 -18.45 -59.56
CA TYR A 144 46.72 -18.74 -59.35
C TYR A 144 47.11 -20.09 -59.97
N ALA A 145 46.29 -21.12 -59.72
CA ALA A 145 46.52 -22.46 -60.25
C ALA A 145 46.48 -22.51 -61.79
N GLU A 146 45.61 -21.70 -62.42
CA GLU A 146 45.58 -21.55 -63.89
C GLU A 146 46.86 -20.89 -64.41
N LYS A 147 47.33 -19.80 -63.79
CA LYS A 147 48.61 -19.16 -64.16
C LYS A 147 49.79 -20.13 -64.02
N GLU A 148 49.84 -20.91 -62.94
CA GLU A 148 50.92 -21.87 -62.72
C GLU A 148 50.87 -23.04 -63.73
N LEU A 149 49.67 -23.46 -64.15
CA LEU A 149 49.47 -24.42 -65.23
C LEU A 149 50.00 -23.89 -66.57
N GLU A 150 49.66 -22.66 -66.94
CA GLU A 150 50.14 -22.02 -68.16
C GLU A 150 51.68 -21.90 -68.17
N GLU A 151 52.25 -21.44 -67.06
CA GLU A 151 53.72 -21.38 -66.92
C GLU A 151 54.37 -22.76 -67.04
N SER A 152 53.78 -23.78 -66.41
CA SER A 152 54.29 -25.14 -66.42
C SER A 152 54.18 -25.77 -67.81
N GLN A 153 53.11 -25.47 -68.54
CA GLN A 153 52.91 -25.89 -69.93
C GLN A 153 53.95 -25.26 -70.85
N ASN A 154 54.20 -23.96 -70.69
CA ASN A 154 55.23 -23.23 -71.44
C ASN A 154 56.65 -23.74 -71.15
N LYS A 155 56.90 -24.24 -69.92
CA LYS A 155 58.17 -24.83 -69.48
C LYS A 155 58.29 -26.33 -69.77
N GLY A 156 57.28 -26.98 -70.38
CA GLY A 156 57.29 -28.41 -70.71
C GLY A 156 57.23 -29.36 -69.50
N ARG A 157 56.69 -28.92 -68.36
CA ARG A 157 56.57 -29.71 -67.13
C ARG A 157 55.33 -30.64 -67.18
N PRO A 158 55.32 -31.76 -66.44
CA PRO A 158 54.16 -32.66 -66.40
C PRO A 158 52.96 -31.99 -65.72
N LEU A 159 51.85 -31.85 -66.44
CA LEU A 159 50.65 -31.12 -66.00
C LEU A 159 49.65 -31.98 -65.22
N LEU A 160 49.71 -33.31 -65.39
CA LEU A 160 48.72 -34.24 -64.84
C LEU A 160 48.58 -34.16 -63.30
N PRO A 161 49.67 -34.06 -62.50
CA PRO A 161 49.55 -33.94 -61.05
C PRO A 161 48.83 -32.66 -60.62
N MET A 162 49.13 -31.52 -61.26
CA MET A 162 48.49 -30.23 -60.97
C MET A 162 47.00 -30.25 -61.35
N GLN A 163 46.67 -30.77 -62.53
CA GLN A 163 45.27 -30.90 -62.96
C GLN A 163 44.46 -31.79 -62.02
N ARG A 164 45.05 -32.89 -61.53
CA ARG A 164 44.41 -33.76 -60.57
C ARG A 164 44.16 -33.05 -59.23
N TYR A 165 45.13 -32.29 -58.74
CA TYR A 165 44.99 -31.53 -57.49
C TYR A 165 43.90 -30.45 -57.59
N ILE A 166 43.86 -29.70 -58.70
CA ILE A 166 42.80 -28.70 -58.96
C ILE A 166 41.42 -29.36 -59.03
N GLN A 167 41.30 -30.54 -59.64
CA GLN A 167 40.05 -31.30 -59.65
C GLN A 167 39.65 -31.81 -58.26
N GLU A 168 40.60 -32.29 -57.45
CA GLU A 168 40.35 -32.71 -56.07
C GLU A 168 39.92 -31.52 -55.19
N TYR A 169 40.55 -30.35 -55.35
CA TYR A 169 40.15 -29.11 -54.70
C TYR A 169 38.73 -28.68 -55.07
N LYS A 170 38.41 -28.64 -56.38
CA LYS A 170 37.05 -28.30 -56.85
C LYS A 170 35.99 -29.25 -56.30
N LYS A 171 36.32 -30.53 -56.08
CA LYS A 171 35.41 -31.50 -55.43
C LYS A 171 35.22 -31.23 -53.94
N GLN A 172 36.29 -30.90 -53.22
CA GLN A 172 36.24 -30.62 -51.78
C GLN A 172 35.42 -29.37 -51.48
N VAL A 173 35.56 -28.34 -52.30
CA VAL A 173 34.83 -27.06 -52.19
C VAL A 173 33.43 -27.12 -52.82
N GLY A 174 33.12 -28.17 -53.59
CA GLY A 174 31.81 -28.34 -54.24
C GLY A 174 31.61 -27.52 -55.52
N LEU A 175 32.69 -27.02 -56.12
CA LEU A 175 32.72 -26.32 -57.41
C LEU A 175 32.75 -27.29 -58.62
N ASP A 176 32.76 -28.60 -58.37
CA ASP A 176 32.76 -29.61 -59.43
C ASP A 176 31.32 -29.82 -59.93
N PHE A 177 31.05 -29.41 -61.17
CA PHE A 177 29.76 -29.67 -61.80
C PHE A 177 29.56 -31.19 -61.98
N PRO A 178 28.36 -31.74 -61.73
CA PRO A 178 28.10 -33.14 -62.01
C PRO A 178 28.43 -33.41 -63.48
N ARG A 179 29.29 -34.41 -63.74
CA ARG A 179 29.64 -34.80 -65.10
C ARG A 179 28.33 -35.03 -65.87
N LYS A 180 28.17 -34.34 -67.00
CA LYS A 180 27.00 -34.54 -67.88
C LYS A 180 26.86 -36.05 -68.12
N GLN A 181 25.73 -36.62 -67.71
CA GLN A 181 25.46 -38.03 -67.95
C GLN A 181 25.57 -38.28 -69.46
N HIS A 182 26.27 -39.34 -69.83
CA HIS A 182 26.36 -39.79 -71.21
C HIS A 182 24.95 -39.94 -71.78
N HIS A 183 24.72 -39.53 -73.04
CA HIS A 183 23.36 -39.45 -73.61
C HIS A 183 22.54 -40.73 -73.45
N MET A 184 23.20 -41.90 -73.55
CA MET A 184 22.59 -43.24 -73.36
C MET A 184 22.06 -43.50 -71.93
N TRP A 185 22.49 -42.72 -70.93
CA TRP A 185 22.19 -42.86 -69.51
C TRP A 185 21.30 -41.73 -69.00
N GLN A 186 20.94 -40.78 -69.86
CA GLN A 186 19.99 -39.72 -69.54
C GLN A 186 18.60 -40.34 -69.52
N SER A 187 17.98 -40.37 -68.33
CA SER A 187 16.60 -40.82 -68.20
C SER A 187 15.68 -39.83 -68.95
N LYS A 188 14.74 -40.33 -69.75
CA LYS A 188 13.69 -39.50 -70.38
C LYS A 188 12.60 -39.07 -69.40
N VAL A 189 12.76 -39.38 -68.11
CA VAL A 189 11.80 -39.04 -67.07
C VAL A 189 12.15 -37.63 -66.58
N PRO A 190 11.23 -36.64 -66.68
CA PRO A 190 11.47 -35.32 -66.12
C PRO A 190 11.52 -35.45 -64.60
N ILE A 191 12.69 -35.19 -64.03
CA ILE A 191 12.85 -35.04 -62.58
C ILE A 191 12.75 -33.54 -62.34
N ASP A 192 11.61 -33.09 -61.80
CA ASP A 192 11.45 -31.72 -61.33
C ASP A 192 12.40 -31.48 -60.15
N SER A 193 13.55 -30.86 -60.43
CA SER A 193 14.46 -30.37 -59.40
C SER A 193 13.94 -29.02 -58.90
N LYS A 194 13.47 -29.00 -57.66
CA LYS A 194 13.28 -27.77 -56.87
C LYS A 194 14.59 -27.02 -56.68
#